data_AF-A0A820HWA4-F1
#
_entry.id   AF-A0A820HWA4-F1
#
_cell.length_a   1.000
_cell.length_b   1.000
_cell.length_c   1.000
_cell.angle_alpha   90.00
_cell.angle_beta   90.00
_cell.angle_gamma   90.00
#
_symmetry.space_group_name_H-M   'P 1'
#
loop_
_entity.id
_entity.type
_entity.pdbx_description
1 polymer ?
#
loop_
_entity_poly.entity_id
_entity_poly.type
_entity_poly.pdbx_seq_one_letter_code
_entity_poly.pdbx_strand_id
1 'polypeptide(L)'
;MSSIGQRFTDVELGNQRLPACYGYFTCKLVPLEEAMGDVRNLLPEINRFVKMAKKHCTFPNDHDLSKDEAAALYLYTMEMSDETTAYRLLNQTLRAEDRSTVRPWFSYLKLLDSAAAKLPKFKGTVWRG
;
A
#
# COMPACT_ATOMS: atom_id res chain seq x y z
N MET A 1 9.69 24.10 -23.57
CA MET A 1 10.11 22.69 -23.52
C MET A 1 8.98 21.93 -22.84
N SER A 2 8.09 21.33 -23.63
CA SER A 2 6.91 20.63 -23.11
C SER A 2 7.33 19.35 -22.41
N SER A 3 6.83 19.15 -21.19
CA SER A 3 6.93 17.90 -20.44
C SER A 3 6.33 16.77 -21.30
N ILE A 4 7.16 15.81 -21.69
CA ILE A 4 6.72 14.59 -22.34
C ILE A 4 5.94 13.81 -21.28
N GLY A 5 4.61 13.81 -21.40
CA GLY A 5 3.76 12.96 -20.58
C GLY A 5 4.19 11.52 -20.76
N GLN A 6 4.69 10.90 -19.68
CA GLN A 6 4.93 9.46 -19.63
C GLN A 6 3.65 8.74 -20.02
N ARG A 7 3.70 7.90 -21.06
CA ARG A 7 2.54 7.12 -21.47
C ARG A 7 2.30 6.03 -20.43
N PHE A 8 1.05 5.64 -20.25
CA PHE A 8 0.65 4.58 -19.32
C PHE A 8 1.39 3.25 -19.58
N THR A 9 1.88 3.05 -20.81
CA THR A 9 2.64 1.87 -21.27
C THR A 9 4.15 1.96 -21.01
N ASP A 10 4.68 3.12 -20.62
CA ASP A 10 6.12 3.35 -20.43
C ASP A 10 6.57 2.93 -19.02
N VAL A 11 6.00 1.85 -18.48
CA VAL A 11 6.50 1.22 -17.27
C VAL A 11 7.63 0.30 -17.69
N GLU A 12 8.87 0.65 -17.36
CA GLU A 12 10.00 -0.29 -17.49
C GLU A 12 9.73 -1.51 -16.60
N LEU A 13 9.25 -2.59 -17.21
CA LEU A 13 9.02 -3.90 -16.59
C LEU A 13 10.34 -4.67 -16.44
N GLY A 14 11.40 -3.99 -16.02
CA GLY A 14 12.65 -4.63 -15.62
C GLY A 14 12.41 -5.44 -14.36
N ASN A 15 11.88 -6.66 -14.49
CA ASN A 15 11.64 -7.57 -13.38
C ASN A 15 12.97 -8.13 -12.88
N GLN A 16 13.71 -7.31 -12.15
CA GLN A 16 14.90 -7.75 -11.45
C GLN A 16 14.49 -8.65 -10.28
N ARG A 17 15.23 -9.73 -10.07
CA ARG A 17 15.00 -10.64 -8.94
C ARG A 17 15.57 -10.01 -7.68
N LEU A 18 14.70 -9.37 -6.89
CA LEU A 18 15.08 -8.76 -5.62
C LEU A 18 15.08 -9.79 -4.47
N PRO A 19 15.96 -9.65 -3.47
CA PRO A 19 15.93 -10.49 -2.28
C PRO A 19 14.68 -10.22 -1.43
N ALA A 20 14.24 -11.25 -0.71
CA ALA A 20 13.07 -11.16 0.16
C ALA A 20 13.25 -10.17 1.32
N CYS A 21 12.17 -9.52 1.73
CA CYS A 21 12.14 -8.65 2.92
C CYS A 21 11.92 -9.46 4.20
N TYR A 22 12.96 -10.12 4.73
CA TYR A 22 12.81 -11.03 5.88
C TYR A 22 12.19 -10.40 7.14
N GLY A 23 12.43 -9.12 7.41
CA GLY A 23 11.87 -8.43 8.59
C GLY A 23 10.34 -8.31 8.58
N TYR A 24 9.71 -8.44 7.41
CA TYR A 24 8.25 -8.44 7.27
C TYR A 24 7.59 -9.60 8.05
N PHE A 25 8.19 -10.79 8.01
CA PHE A 25 7.60 -11.99 8.60
C PHE A 25 7.44 -11.90 10.12
N THR A 26 8.29 -11.12 10.77
CA THR A 26 8.26 -10.92 12.23
C THR A 26 7.34 -9.79 12.69
N CYS A 27 6.75 -9.03 11.75
CA CYS A 27 5.86 -7.93 12.09
C CYS A 27 4.53 -8.44 12.65
N LYS A 28 4.10 -7.81 13.75
CA LYS A 28 2.79 -8.04 14.34
C LYS A 28 1.73 -7.22 13.61
N LEU A 29 0.50 -7.70 13.64
CA LEU A 29 -0.64 -6.90 13.22
C LEU A 29 -0.90 -5.83 14.27
N VAL A 30 -0.97 -4.57 13.86
CA VAL A 30 -1.14 -3.39 14.72
C VAL A 30 -2.18 -2.43 14.11
N PRO A 31 -2.74 -1.48 14.87
CA PRO A 31 -3.67 -0.49 14.33
C PRO A 31 -3.07 0.37 13.21
N LEU A 32 -3.90 0.91 12.32
CA LEU A 32 -3.43 1.62 11.13
C LEU A 32 -2.58 2.87 11.47
N GLU A 33 -2.88 3.58 12.55
CA GLU A 33 -2.09 4.75 12.97
C GLU A 33 -0.67 4.39 13.37
N GLU A 34 -0.50 3.23 14.02
CA GLU A 34 0.79 2.68 14.43
C GLU A 34 1.53 2.13 13.21
N ALA A 35 0.82 1.39 12.34
CA ALA A 35 1.38 0.83 11.13
C ALA A 35 1.96 1.88 10.17
N MET A 36 1.36 3.07 10.13
CA MET A 36 1.83 4.20 9.31
C MET A 36 2.80 5.12 10.06
N GLY A 37 3.17 4.81 11.30
CA GLY A 37 4.05 5.62 12.15
C GLY A 37 5.36 5.99 11.47
N ASP A 38 6.09 4.98 10.99
CA ASP A 38 7.40 5.16 10.35
C ASP A 38 7.29 5.80 8.96
N VAL A 39 6.16 5.61 8.27
CA VAL A 39 5.88 6.19 6.95
C VAL A 39 5.65 7.71 7.03
N ARG A 40 5.32 8.27 8.20
CA ARG A 40 5.14 9.72 8.40
C ARG A 40 6.34 10.55 7.96
N ASN A 41 7.54 10.00 8.08
CA ASN A 41 8.77 10.68 7.64
C ASN A 41 8.86 10.80 6.11
N LEU A 42 8.19 9.90 5.38
CA LEU A 42 8.12 9.88 3.92
C LEU A 42 6.90 10.66 3.40
N LEU A 43 5.80 10.63 4.16
CA LEU A 43 4.53 11.28 3.84
C LEU A 43 4.02 12.03 5.08
N PRO A 44 4.39 13.30 5.28
CA PRO A 44 3.99 14.06 6.46
C PRO A 44 2.47 14.14 6.67
N GLU A 45 1.71 14.20 5.57
CA GLU A 45 0.25 14.28 5.57
C GLU A 45 -0.45 12.92 5.85
N ILE A 46 0.29 11.84 6.06
CA ILE A 46 -0.30 10.49 6.13
C ILE A 46 -1.31 10.33 7.27
N ASN A 47 -1.14 11.08 8.37
CA ASN A 47 -2.09 11.04 9.49
C ASN A 47 -3.48 11.56 9.12
N ARG A 48 -3.54 12.59 8.28
CA ARG A 48 -4.82 13.10 7.75
C ARG A 48 -5.49 12.02 6.92
N PHE A 49 -4.73 11.34 6.07
CA PHE A 49 -5.23 10.29 5.20
C PHE A 49 -5.64 9.02 5.95
N VAL A 50 -4.93 8.63 7.01
CA VAL A 50 -5.33 7.54 7.91
C VAL A 50 -6.69 7.85 8.55
N LYS A 51 -6.89 9.09 9.03
CA LYS A 51 -8.18 9.51 9.60
C LYS A 51 -9.30 9.47 8.55
N MET A 52 -9.03 9.95 7.33
CA MET A 52 -9.99 9.88 6.24
C MET A 52 -10.34 8.43 5.89
N ALA A 53 -9.33 7.55 5.78
CA ALA A 53 -9.54 6.14 5.49
C ALA A 53 -10.40 5.46 6.55
N LYS A 54 -10.14 5.68 7.85
CA LYS A 54 -10.98 5.14 8.93
C LYS A 54 -12.40 5.69 8.97
N LYS A 55 -12.60 6.90 8.46
CA LYS A 55 -13.92 7.54 8.40
C LYS A 55 -14.74 7.02 7.23
N HIS A 56 -14.09 6.74 6.10
CA HIS A 56 -14.77 6.46 4.83
C HIS A 56 -14.67 5.01 4.37
N CYS A 57 -13.87 4.17 5.03
CA CYS A 57 -13.85 2.73 4.75
C CYS A 57 -15.22 2.11 4.97
N THR A 58 -15.53 1.08 4.18
CA THR A 58 -16.73 0.27 4.36
C THR A 58 -16.61 -0.53 5.65
N PHE A 59 -17.33 -0.09 6.69
CA PHE A 59 -17.43 -0.78 7.97
C PHE A 59 -18.79 -0.50 8.64
N PRO A 60 -19.53 -1.52 9.12
CA PRO A 60 -19.24 -2.95 9.00
C PRO A 60 -19.18 -3.41 7.53
N ASN A 61 -18.56 -4.56 7.29
CA ASN A 61 -18.36 -5.12 5.95
C ASN A 61 -18.69 -6.62 5.94
N ASP A 62 -18.85 -7.17 4.74
CA ASP A 62 -19.27 -8.55 4.52
C ASP A 62 -18.11 -9.57 4.51
N HIS A 63 -16.90 -9.14 4.89
CA HIS A 63 -15.66 -9.91 4.71
C HIS A 63 -14.84 -10.07 6.00
N ASP A 64 -15.46 -9.86 7.17
CA ASP A 64 -14.83 -9.99 8.49
C ASP A 64 -13.52 -9.18 8.62
N LEU A 65 -13.46 -8.05 7.90
CA LEU A 65 -12.36 -7.10 8.04
C LEU A 65 -12.61 -6.31 9.32
N SER A 66 -11.57 -6.23 10.15
CA SER A 66 -11.53 -5.20 11.19
C SER A 66 -11.58 -3.81 10.56
N LYS A 67 -11.94 -2.80 11.37
CA LYS A 67 -11.95 -1.41 10.89
C LYS A 67 -10.58 -0.95 10.39
N ASP A 68 -9.50 -1.41 11.00
CA ASP A 68 -8.13 -1.10 10.58
C ASP A 68 -7.77 -1.77 9.24
N GLU A 69 -8.16 -3.02 9.01
CA GLU A 69 -7.96 -3.71 7.73
C GLU A 69 -8.76 -3.06 6.60
N ALA A 70 -10.03 -2.73 6.83
CA ALA A 70 -10.87 -2.02 5.86
C ALA A 70 -10.30 -0.63 5.53
N ALA A 71 -9.81 0.09 6.55
CA ALA A 71 -9.16 1.38 6.36
C ALA A 71 -7.82 1.25 5.61
N ALA A 72 -7.04 0.19 5.83
CA ALA A 72 -5.81 -0.05 5.09
C ALA A 72 -6.08 -0.27 3.58
N LEU A 73 -7.11 -1.05 3.24
CA LEU A 73 -7.55 -1.22 1.85
C LEU A 73 -8.01 0.12 1.24
N TYR A 74 -8.84 0.88 1.97
CA TYR A 74 -9.29 2.20 1.52
C TYR A 74 -8.10 3.14 1.28
N LEU A 75 -7.14 3.17 2.20
CA LEU A 75 -5.93 4.00 2.10
C LEU A 75 -5.09 3.64 0.87
N TYR A 76 -5.01 2.35 0.53
CA TYR A 76 -4.31 1.88 -0.67
C TYR A 76 -4.96 2.35 -1.96
N THR A 77 -6.30 2.42 -2.00
CA THR A 77 -7.06 2.83 -3.20
C THR A 77 -7.38 4.32 -3.24
N MET A 78 -7.18 5.05 -2.15
CA MET A 78 -7.50 6.46 -2.05
C MET A 78 -6.51 7.32 -2.84
N GLU A 79 -7.04 8.23 -3.65
CA GLU A 79 -6.27 9.30 -4.26
C GLU A 79 -6.06 10.42 -3.22
N MET A 80 -4.79 10.73 -2.92
CA MET A 80 -4.43 11.72 -1.90
C MET A 80 -4.17 13.09 -2.53
N SER A 81 -3.45 13.11 -3.66
CA SER A 81 -3.24 14.26 -4.55
C SER A 81 -2.88 13.77 -5.96
N ASP A 82 -2.85 14.68 -6.93
CA ASP A 82 -2.55 14.37 -8.34
C ASP A 82 -1.20 13.63 -8.53
N GLU A 83 -0.24 13.92 -7.66
CA GLU A 83 1.14 13.42 -7.78
C GLU A 83 1.50 12.33 -6.76
N THR A 84 0.81 12.25 -5.62
CA THR A 84 1.21 11.36 -4.52
C THR A 84 0.04 10.51 -4.04
N THR A 85 0.21 9.20 -4.00
CA THR A 85 -0.69 8.27 -3.31
C THR A 85 0.14 7.24 -2.53
N ALA A 86 -0.40 6.72 -1.43
CA ALA A 86 0.28 5.67 -0.66
C ALA A 86 0.60 4.45 -1.53
N TYR A 87 -0.31 4.07 -2.43
CA TYR A 87 -0.10 3.00 -3.41
C TYR A 87 1.10 3.25 -4.33
N ARG A 88 1.22 4.45 -4.90
CA ARG A 88 2.32 4.79 -5.83
C ARG A 88 3.66 4.73 -5.11
N LEU A 89 3.75 5.39 -3.95
CA LEU A 89 4.99 5.43 -3.18
C LEU A 89 5.39 4.03 -2.70
N LEU A 90 4.47 3.27 -2.10
CA LEU A 90 4.73 1.90 -1.67
C LEU A 90 5.24 1.03 -2.83
N ASN A 91 4.59 1.08 -3.98
CA ASN A 91 4.99 0.26 -5.13
C ASN A 91 6.31 0.70 -5.77
N GLN A 92 6.67 1.99 -5.66
CA GLN A 92 8.00 2.45 -6.01
C GLN A 92 9.04 1.89 -5.02
N THR A 93 8.78 1.99 -3.72
CA THR A 93 9.65 1.45 -2.67
C THR A 93 9.84 -0.06 -2.79
N LEU A 94 8.78 -0.81 -3.12
CA LEU A 94 8.86 -2.27 -3.31
C LEU A 94 9.73 -2.68 -4.50
N ARG A 95 9.88 -1.82 -5.51
CA ARG A 95 10.74 -2.03 -6.68
C ARG A 95 12.18 -1.56 -6.48
N ALA A 96 12.46 -0.81 -5.42
CA ALA A 96 13.81 -0.36 -5.14
C ALA A 96 14.73 -1.56 -4.80
N GLU A 97 15.94 -1.54 -5.36
CA GLU A 97 17.00 -2.52 -5.06
C GLU A 97 17.39 -2.47 -3.58
N ASP A 98 17.48 -1.26 -3.01
CA ASP A 98 17.72 -1.07 -1.58
C ASP A 98 16.48 -1.47 -0.76
N ARG A 99 16.53 -2.69 -0.21
CA ARG A 99 15.46 -3.25 0.63
C ARG A 99 15.31 -2.54 1.98
N SER A 100 16.27 -1.73 2.39
CA SER A 100 16.17 -0.95 3.63
C SER A 100 15.03 0.07 3.54
N THR A 101 14.76 0.59 2.33
CA THR A 101 13.70 1.57 2.05
C THR A 101 12.29 1.02 2.29
N VAL A 102 12.10 -0.30 2.22
CA VAL A 102 10.80 -0.97 2.45
C VAL A 102 10.49 -1.10 3.95
N ARG A 103 11.50 -1.03 4.83
CA ARG A 103 11.32 -1.27 6.28
C ARG A 103 10.21 -0.42 6.93
N PRO A 104 10.09 0.90 6.66
CA PRO A 104 9.02 1.72 7.22
C PRO A 104 7.61 1.23 6.86
N TRP A 105 7.47 0.44 5.80
CA TRP A 105 6.20 -0.06 5.31
C TRP A 105 5.80 -1.42 5.87
N PHE A 106 6.67 -2.12 6.61
CA PHE A 106 6.40 -3.52 6.99
C PHE A 106 5.12 -3.69 7.82
N SER A 107 4.87 -2.82 8.80
CA SER A 107 3.65 -2.88 9.61
C SER A 107 2.40 -2.59 8.78
N TYR A 108 2.47 -1.65 7.84
CA TYR A 108 1.37 -1.38 6.90
C TYR A 108 1.13 -2.54 5.93
N LEU A 109 2.19 -3.11 5.37
CA LEU A 109 2.11 -4.31 4.52
C LEU A 109 1.45 -5.46 5.27
N LYS A 110 1.73 -5.60 6.58
CA LYS A 110 1.13 -6.67 7.39
C LYS A 110 -0.38 -6.51 7.52
N LEU A 111 -0.86 -5.27 7.72
CA LEU A 111 -2.29 -4.95 7.69
C LEU A 111 -2.90 -5.23 6.31
N LEU A 112 -2.26 -4.73 5.25
CA LEU A 112 -2.79 -4.82 3.89
C LEU A 112 -2.87 -6.28 3.40
N ASP A 113 -1.83 -7.07 3.65
CA ASP A 113 -1.79 -8.50 3.31
C ASP A 113 -2.83 -9.31 4.11
N SER A 114 -2.96 -9.02 5.41
CA SER A 114 -3.98 -9.66 6.27
C SER A 114 -5.40 -9.33 5.79
N ALA A 115 -5.65 -8.07 5.42
CA ALA A 115 -6.92 -7.63 4.85
C ALA A 115 -7.20 -8.32 3.51
N ALA A 116 -6.23 -8.31 2.60
CA ALA A 116 -6.36 -8.91 1.27
C ALA A 116 -6.60 -10.43 1.34
N ALA A 117 -6.00 -11.13 2.32
CA ALA A 117 -6.18 -12.55 2.52
C ALA A 117 -7.63 -12.95 2.89
N LYS A 118 -8.40 -12.02 3.47
CA LYS A 118 -9.82 -12.21 3.83
C LYS A 118 -10.79 -11.93 2.68
N LEU A 119 -10.34 -11.24 1.64
CA LEU A 119 -11.19 -10.92 0.48
C LEU A 119 -11.47 -12.17 -0.38
N PRO A 120 -12.62 -12.21 -1.07
CA PRO A 120 -12.95 -13.31 -1.96
C PRO A 120 -11.91 -13.44 -3.09
N LYS A 121 -11.43 -14.66 -3.31
CA LYS A 121 -10.47 -14.96 -4.38
C LYS A 121 -11.19 -15.14 -5.71
N PHE A 122 -10.75 -14.43 -6.74
CA PHE A 122 -11.20 -14.67 -8.11
C PHE A 122 -10.42 -15.84 -8.73
N LYS A 123 -11.12 -16.72 -9.48
CA LYS A 123 -10.52 -17.79 -10.25
C LYS A 123 -10.83 -17.57 -11.73
N GLY A 124 -9.83 -17.16 -12.49
CA GLY A 124 -9.93 -16.90 -13.92
C GLY A 124 -8.72 -16.13 -14.44
N THR A 125 -8.66 -15.93 -15.76
CA THR A 125 -7.61 -15.14 -16.38
C THR A 125 -7.86 -13.65 -16.16
N VAL A 126 -6.86 -12.94 -15.67
CA VAL A 126 -6.87 -11.48 -15.52
C VAL A 126 -5.80 -10.89 -16.44
N TRP A 127 -6.15 -9.82 -17.14
CA TRP A 127 -5.25 -9.08 -18.01
C TRP A 127 -4.88 -7.77 -17.34
N ARG A 128 -3.59 -7.43 -17.33
CA ARG A 128 -3.07 -6.13 -16.88
C ARG A 128 -2.35 -5.50 -18.06
N GLY A 129 -2.83 -4.32 -18.47
CA GLY A 129 -2.23 -3.50 -19.53
C GLY A 129 -1.01 -2.74 -19.09
#